data_AF-A0A2N9MSN9-F1
#
_entry.id   AF-A0A2N9MSN9-F1
#
_cell.length_a   1.000
_cell.length_b   1.000
_cell.length_c   1.000
_cell.angle_alpha   90.00
_cell.angle_beta   90.00
_cell.angle_gamma   90.00
#
_symmetry.space_group_name_H-M   'P 1'
#
loop_
_entity.id
_entity.type
_entity.pdbx_description
1 polymer ?
#
loop_
_entity_poly.entity_id
_entity_poly.type
_entity_poly.pdbx_seq_one_letter_code
_entity_poly.pdbx_strand_id
1 'polypeptide(L)'
;MYVIRVCALLAAGAGALFGQAPAPGKAKTAKTPFQSRSASTISYSVKDSEETVDITNVAYEVTGDSAPGRPPDSHLVVRTTMHSHEVLSDKGVDATMTLEAWPLGTDLQGKPRYTVKVPGVGAQTVEGDLWVVDRSIDPDVSWWSVYKLGTGQHLFDTYVDLLRFSISRETVAERYAGLDVPPDDTSDLRLKEPHVIAVLIYASAEKVVREALITCDNQERATVFRSYADSTRQLSLVERAAGQQALKVSFINNYPSPANTALVSIPIAKDDLDLAHAEVPAGFHVTSFRR
;
A
#
# COMPACT_ATOMS: atom_id res chain seq x y z
N MET A 1 94.41 2.64 -24.65
CA MET A 1 94.34 1.39 -23.86
C MET A 1 92.88 1.10 -23.59
N TYR A 2 92.45 -0.13 -23.85
CA TYR A 2 91.11 -0.67 -23.60
C TYR A 2 90.65 -0.45 -22.15
N VAL A 3 89.36 -0.17 -21.91
CA VAL A 3 88.33 -1.12 -21.42
C VAL A 3 87.05 -0.35 -21.04
N ILE A 4 85.93 -0.93 -21.46
CA ILE A 4 84.52 -0.56 -21.33
C ILE A 4 83.95 -1.13 -20.00
N ARG A 5 82.88 -0.51 -19.47
CA ARG A 5 81.69 -1.07 -18.75
C ARG A 5 81.51 -0.63 -17.28
N VAL A 6 80.32 -0.34 -16.74
CA VAL A 6 78.93 -0.16 -17.25
C VAL A 6 78.02 0.21 -16.04
N CYS A 7 76.97 1.02 -16.28
CA CYS A 7 75.67 1.16 -15.57
C CYS A 7 75.64 1.53 -14.06
N ALA A 8 74.66 2.25 -13.51
CA ALA A 8 73.31 2.62 -13.95
C ALA A 8 72.92 4.00 -13.36
N LEU A 9 72.14 4.81 -14.08
CA LEU A 9 71.55 6.06 -13.59
C LEU A 9 70.02 5.93 -13.57
N LEU A 10 69.47 6.06 -12.36
CA LEU A 10 68.05 6.26 -12.08
C LEU A 10 67.63 7.64 -12.57
N ALA A 11 66.64 7.72 -13.45
CA ALA A 11 65.95 8.96 -13.77
C ALA A 11 64.51 8.88 -13.25
N ALA A 12 64.20 9.70 -12.24
CA ALA A 12 62.87 9.91 -11.73
C ALA A 12 62.04 10.72 -12.75
N GLY A 13 60.94 10.14 -13.22
CA GLY A 13 59.97 10.81 -14.09
C GLY A 13 58.90 11.53 -13.27
N ALA A 14 58.85 12.85 -13.39
CA ALA A 14 57.72 13.66 -12.98
C ALA A 14 56.55 13.47 -13.96
N GLY A 15 55.52 12.74 -13.55
CA GLY A 15 54.28 12.57 -14.29
C GLY A 15 53.26 13.63 -13.91
N ALA A 16 52.89 14.48 -14.87
CA ALA A 16 51.86 15.50 -14.75
C ALA A 16 50.49 14.88 -14.45
N LEU A 17 49.88 15.27 -13.33
CA LEU A 17 48.47 15.06 -13.02
C LEU A 17 47.63 16.05 -13.84
N PHE A 18 47.29 15.67 -15.08
CA PHE A 18 46.19 16.34 -15.79
C PHE A 18 44.87 15.88 -15.17
N GLY A 19 44.13 16.84 -14.62
CA GLY A 19 42.77 16.63 -14.13
C GLY A 19 41.89 16.10 -15.26
N GLN A 20 41.35 14.89 -15.06
CA GLN A 20 40.23 14.40 -15.86
C GLN A 20 39.07 15.37 -15.67
N ALA A 21 38.59 15.95 -16.77
CA ALA A 21 37.31 16.62 -16.79
C ALA A 21 36.23 15.66 -16.26
N PRO A 22 35.29 16.11 -15.41
CA PRO A 22 34.20 15.27 -14.97
C PRO A 22 33.48 14.72 -16.20
N ALA A 23 33.22 13.41 -16.19
CA ALA A 23 32.48 12.76 -17.26
C ALA A 23 31.18 13.55 -17.53
N PRO A 24 30.83 13.80 -18.81
CA PRO A 24 29.58 14.50 -19.12
C PRO A 24 28.44 13.71 -18.48
N GLY A 25 27.76 14.34 -17.52
CA GLY A 25 26.55 13.77 -16.93
C GLY A 25 25.60 13.43 -18.06
N LYS A 26 25.04 12.20 -18.04
CA LYS A 26 24.05 11.77 -19.03
C LYS A 26 23.01 12.87 -19.19
N ALA A 27 22.93 13.48 -20.38
CA ALA A 27 21.93 14.49 -20.67
C ALA A 27 20.56 13.93 -20.30
N LYS A 28 19.81 14.63 -19.44
CA LYS A 28 18.41 14.27 -19.13
C LYS A 28 17.68 14.24 -20.47
N THR A 29 17.22 13.06 -20.90
CA THR A 29 16.46 12.91 -22.14
C THR A 29 15.30 13.89 -22.10
N ALA A 30 15.16 14.74 -23.14
CA ALA A 30 14.09 15.71 -23.21
C ALA A 30 12.73 14.99 -23.14
N LYS A 31 11.85 15.44 -22.25
CA LYS A 31 10.49 14.90 -22.11
C LYS A 31 9.67 15.32 -23.33
N THR A 32 8.95 14.38 -23.94
CA THR A 32 8.05 14.67 -25.06
C THR A 32 6.74 15.23 -24.50
N PRO A 33 6.28 16.41 -24.95
CA PRO A 33 4.95 16.91 -24.60
C PRO A 33 3.88 15.94 -25.11
N PHE A 34 2.85 15.68 -24.29
CA PHE A 34 1.70 14.89 -24.68
C PHE A 34 0.42 15.54 -24.16
N GLN A 35 -0.71 15.20 -24.77
CA GLN A 35 -2.04 15.58 -24.31
C GLN A 35 -2.94 14.34 -24.32
N SER A 36 -3.72 14.16 -23.26
CA SER A 36 -4.74 13.12 -23.17
C SER A 36 -6.03 13.69 -22.58
N ARG A 37 -7.13 12.95 -22.72
CA ARG A 37 -8.45 13.32 -22.19
C ARG A 37 -8.97 12.23 -21.26
N SER A 38 -9.54 12.63 -20.14
CA SER A 38 -10.33 11.77 -19.25
C SER A 38 -11.69 11.50 -19.88
N ALA A 39 -11.91 10.27 -20.34
CA ALA A 39 -13.22 9.84 -20.82
C ALA A 39 -14.09 9.39 -19.63
N SER A 40 -15.39 9.71 -19.71
CA SER A 40 -16.42 9.16 -18.84
C SER A 40 -17.62 8.81 -19.70
N THR A 41 -18.17 7.61 -19.51
CA THR A 41 -19.35 7.12 -20.22
C THR A 41 -20.30 6.45 -19.25
N ILE A 42 -21.59 6.66 -19.48
CA ILE A 42 -22.68 5.91 -18.85
C ILE A 42 -23.62 5.43 -19.96
N SER A 43 -23.96 4.16 -19.96
CA SER A 43 -24.99 3.59 -20.83
C SER A 43 -26.03 2.87 -20.01
N TYR A 44 -27.29 3.09 -20.38
CA TYR A 44 -28.44 2.41 -19.81
C TYR A 44 -29.12 1.62 -20.91
N SER A 45 -29.43 0.36 -20.65
CA SER A 45 -30.15 -0.50 -21.58
C SER A 45 -31.23 -1.31 -20.87
N VAL A 46 -32.30 -1.60 -21.60
CA VAL A 46 -33.36 -2.51 -21.18
C VAL A 46 -33.43 -3.66 -22.17
N LYS A 47 -33.22 -4.89 -21.71
CA LYS A 47 -33.32 -6.10 -22.53
C LYS A 47 -34.05 -7.18 -21.76
N ASP A 48 -35.07 -7.78 -22.35
CA ASP A 48 -35.85 -8.86 -21.72
C ASP A 48 -36.42 -8.50 -20.32
N SER A 49 -36.73 -7.21 -20.10
CA SER A 49 -37.14 -6.61 -18.80
C SER A 49 -36.05 -6.49 -17.75
N GLU A 50 -34.80 -6.75 -18.11
CA GLU A 50 -33.61 -6.49 -17.30
C GLU A 50 -33.08 -5.09 -17.62
N GLU A 51 -32.90 -4.29 -16.57
CA GLU A 51 -32.33 -2.94 -16.66
C GLU A 51 -30.84 -3.01 -16.30
N THR A 52 -29.99 -2.53 -17.19
CA THR A 52 -28.53 -2.60 -17.05
C THR A 52 -27.92 -1.21 -17.15
N VAL A 53 -26.93 -0.95 -16.30
CA VAL A 53 -26.11 0.27 -16.32
C VAL A 53 -24.63 -0.13 -16.47
N ASP A 54 -23.99 0.37 -17.52
CA ASP A 54 -22.54 0.30 -17.67
C ASP A 54 -21.92 1.68 -17.48
N ILE A 55 -20.87 1.77 -16.66
CA ILE A 55 -20.13 3.00 -16.43
C ILE A 55 -18.64 2.76 -16.70
N THR A 56 -17.99 3.71 -17.37
CA THR A 56 -16.54 3.76 -17.48
C THR A 56 -16.04 5.15 -17.13
N ASN A 57 -15.08 5.25 -16.22
CA ASN A 57 -14.47 6.51 -15.80
C ASN A 57 -12.95 6.42 -15.88
N VAL A 58 -12.31 7.45 -16.43
CA VAL A 58 -10.86 7.55 -16.55
C VAL A 58 -10.33 8.79 -15.83
N ALA A 59 -9.41 8.59 -14.89
CA ALA A 59 -8.68 9.65 -14.21
C ALA A 59 -7.19 9.56 -14.50
N TYR A 60 -6.52 10.71 -14.63
CA TYR A 60 -5.07 10.81 -14.77
C TYR A 60 -4.46 11.53 -13.58
N GLU A 61 -3.27 11.09 -13.17
CA GLU A 61 -2.49 11.75 -12.14
C GLU A 61 -0.99 11.66 -12.45
N VAL A 62 -0.20 12.53 -11.85
CA VAL A 62 1.27 12.48 -11.90
C VAL A 62 1.81 12.19 -10.50
N THR A 63 2.68 11.19 -10.38
CA THR A 63 3.27 10.82 -9.08
C THR A 63 4.22 11.90 -8.56
N GLY A 64 4.41 11.94 -7.24
CA GLY A 64 5.38 12.81 -6.58
C GLY A 64 6.84 12.53 -6.95
N ASP A 65 7.76 13.32 -6.39
CA ASP A 65 9.22 13.23 -6.61
C ASP A 65 9.82 11.90 -6.12
N SER A 66 9.15 11.24 -5.16
CA SER A 66 9.62 10.06 -4.44
C SER A 66 8.61 8.90 -4.47
N ALA A 67 8.13 8.52 -5.65
CA ALA A 67 7.26 7.34 -5.76
C ALA A 67 7.99 6.06 -5.28
N PRO A 68 7.37 5.18 -4.47
CA PRO A 68 8.05 4.03 -3.89
C PRO A 68 8.67 3.07 -4.92
N GLY A 69 9.88 2.60 -4.65
CA GLY A 69 10.63 1.70 -5.54
C GLY A 69 11.15 2.37 -6.82
N ARG A 70 11.19 3.72 -6.86
CA ARG A 70 11.67 4.50 -8.01
C ARG A 70 12.80 5.46 -7.61
N PRO A 71 13.77 5.73 -8.51
CA PRO A 71 14.75 6.78 -8.29
C PRO A 71 14.09 8.18 -8.14
N PRO A 72 14.76 9.14 -7.48
CA PRO A 72 14.33 10.54 -7.51
C PRO A 72 14.17 11.09 -8.93
N ASP A 73 13.34 12.12 -9.11
CA ASP A 73 13.00 12.79 -10.38
C ASP A 73 12.31 11.90 -11.44
N SER A 74 11.81 10.72 -11.06
CA SER A 74 11.35 9.70 -12.02
C SER A 74 9.83 9.52 -12.06
N HIS A 75 9.12 10.65 -12.08
CA HIS A 75 7.66 10.75 -12.12
C HIS A 75 7.02 9.84 -13.16
N LEU A 76 5.87 9.29 -12.77
CA LEU A 76 4.98 8.57 -13.65
C LEU A 76 3.74 9.40 -13.92
N VAL A 77 3.17 9.24 -15.10
CA VAL A 77 1.77 9.55 -15.36
C VAL A 77 1.02 8.24 -15.16
N VAL A 78 0.02 8.27 -14.29
CA VAL A 78 -0.85 7.12 -14.04
C VAL A 78 -2.23 7.38 -14.61
N ARG A 79 -2.83 6.35 -15.18
CA ARG A 79 -4.22 6.33 -15.65
C ARG A 79 -4.97 5.30 -14.81
N THR A 80 -5.98 5.76 -14.08
CA THR A 80 -6.92 4.88 -13.37
C THR A 80 -8.21 4.82 -14.17
N THR A 81 -8.60 3.62 -14.57
CA THR A 81 -9.86 3.34 -15.26
C THR A 81 -10.75 2.50 -14.36
N MET A 82 -11.94 2.98 -14.06
CA MET A 82 -13.03 2.20 -13.48
C MET A 82 -13.93 1.73 -14.62
N HIS A 83 -14.29 0.45 -14.60
CA HIS A 83 -15.38 -0.09 -15.41
C HIS A 83 -16.35 -0.81 -14.48
N SER A 84 -17.63 -0.50 -14.54
CA SER A 84 -18.67 -1.19 -13.77
C SER A 84 -19.85 -1.58 -14.65
N HIS A 85 -20.40 -2.75 -14.36
CA HIS A 85 -21.61 -3.30 -14.94
C HIS A 85 -22.57 -3.64 -13.80
N GLU A 86 -23.78 -3.10 -13.86
CA GLU A 86 -24.80 -3.30 -12.83
C GLU A 86 -26.12 -3.71 -13.49
N VAL A 87 -26.67 -4.82 -13.02
CA VAL A 87 -28.03 -5.24 -13.32
C VAL A 87 -28.92 -4.78 -12.16
N LEU A 88 -29.87 -3.87 -12.41
CA LEU A 88 -30.60 -3.18 -11.34
C LEU A 88 -31.52 -4.10 -10.53
N SER A 89 -31.84 -5.29 -11.03
CA SER A 89 -32.59 -6.31 -10.30
C SER A 89 -31.73 -7.17 -9.36
N ASP A 90 -30.41 -7.11 -9.50
CA ASP A 90 -29.47 -8.03 -8.85
C ASP A 90 -28.75 -7.37 -7.67
N LYS A 91 -28.25 -8.18 -6.74
CA LYS A 91 -27.45 -7.69 -5.60
C LYS A 91 -25.98 -7.68 -6.00
N GLY A 92 -25.35 -6.51 -5.93
CA GLY A 92 -23.91 -6.33 -6.16
C GLY A 92 -23.59 -5.63 -7.47
N VAL A 93 -22.31 -5.39 -7.72
CA VAL A 93 -21.83 -4.68 -8.92
C VAL A 93 -20.59 -5.37 -9.47
N ASP A 94 -20.59 -5.67 -10.77
CA ASP A 94 -19.40 -6.19 -11.43
C ASP A 94 -18.50 -5.01 -11.80
N ALA A 95 -17.57 -4.67 -10.90
CA ALA A 95 -16.68 -3.53 -11.08
C ALA A 95 -15.20 -3.93 -11.11
N THR A 96 -14.43 -3.30 -11.99
CA THR A 96 -12.99 -3.49 -12.13
C THR A 96 -12.26 -2.15 -12.19
N MET A 97 -11.21 -2.04 -11.39
CA MET A 97 -10.24 -0.96 -11.43
C MET A 97 -8.99 -1.39 -12.20
N THR A 98 -8.53 -0.53 -13.11
CA THR A 98 -7.29 -0.71 -13.86
C THR A 98 -6.38 0.48 -13.65
N LEU A 99 -5.17 0.25 -13.15
CA LEU A 99 -4.10 1.24 -13.07
C LEU A 99 -3.07 0.96 -14.15
N GLU A 100 -2.76 1.94 -14.98
CA GLU A 100 -1.67 1.89 -15.94
C GLU A 100 -0.71 3.03 -15.68
N ALA A 101 0.60 2.80 -15.84
CA ALA A 101 1.61 3.81 -15.54
C ALA A 101 2.66 3.93 -16.63
N TRP A 102 3.02 5.16 -16.96
CA TRP A 102 4.07 5.50 -17.94
C TRP A 102 5.06 6.48 -17.32
N PRO A 103 6.34 6.45 -17.70
CA PRO A 103 7.25 7.54 -17.37
C PRO A 103 6.71 8.89 -17.90
N LEU A 104 6.81 9.95 -17.11
CA LEU A 104 6.36 11.27 -17.52
C LEU A 104 7.14 11.74 -18.77
N GLY A 105 6.40 12.08 -19.83
CA GLY A 105 6.96 12.53 -21.12
C GLY A 105 7.09 11.43 -22.17
N THR A 106 6.46 10.27 -21.98
CA THR A 106 6.33 9.22 -23.01
C THR A 106 4.92 9.21 -23.61
N ASP A 107 4.78 8.58 -24.78
CA ASP A 107 3.48 8.36 -25.41
C ASP A 107 2.60 7.41 -24.58
N LEU A 108 1.40 7.88 -24.21
CA LEU A 108 0.42 7.14 -23.42
C LEU A 108 -0.40 6.14 -24.24
N GLN A 109 -0.30 6.17 -25.58
CA GLN A 109 -0.83 5.12 -26.45
C GLN A 109 0.13 3.92 -26.55
N GLY A 110 1.38 4.12 -26.15
CA GLY A 110 2.37 3.05 -26.05
C GLY A 110 2.12 2.12 -24.88
N LYS A 111 2.87 1.01 -24.84
CA LYS A 111 2.79 0.02 -23.75
C LYS A 111 3.13 0.68 -22.40
N PRO A 112 2.26 0.56 -21.38
CA PRO A 112 2.58 1.04 -20.04
C PRO A 112 3.76 0.28 -19.44
N ARG A 113 4.44 0.91 -18.49
CA ARG A 113 5.52 0.30 -17.70
C ARG A 113 4.98 -0.91 -16.92
N TYR A 114 3.80 -0.76 -16.35
CA TYR A 114 3.05 -1.83 -15.72
C TYR A 114 1.55 -1.52 -15.77
N THR A 115 0.75 -2.57 -15.60
CA THR A 115 -0.70 -2.50 -15.48
C THR A 115 -1.11 -3.34 -14.28
N VAL A 116 -1.97 -2.80 -13.42
CA VAL A 116 -2.63 -3.54 -12.34
C VAL A 116 -4.12 -3.56 -12.65
N LYS A 117 -4.72 -4.74 -12.69
CA LYS A 117 -6.16 -4.92 -12.90
C LYS A 117 -6.73 -5.73 -11.75
N VAL A 118 -7.70 -5.14 -11.07
CA VAL A 118 -8.23 -5.67 -9.81
C VAL A 118 -9.72 -5.39 -9.74
N PRO A 119 -10.56 -6.36 -9.34
CA PRO A 119 -11.94 -6.06 -8.96
C PRO A 119 -11.99 -4.88 -7.99
N GLY A 120 -12.97 -4.00 -8.11
CA GLY A 120 -13.14 -2.90 -7.17
C GLY A 120 -14.13 -1.85 -7.69
N VAL A 121 -14.76 -1.15 -6.75
CA VAL A 121 -15.81 -0.16 -7.02
C VAL A 121 -15.29 1.27 -7.03
N GLY A 122 -14.03 1.46 -6.66
CA GLY A 122 -13.36 2.75 -6.67
C GLY A 122 -11.88 2.62 -6.41
N ALA A 123 -11.13 3.68 -6.68
CA ALA A 123 -9.74 3.78 -6.26
C ALA A 123 -9.30 5.23 -6.12
N GLN A 124 -8.31 5.45 -5.27
CA GLN A 124 -7.67 6.74 -5.08
C GLN A 124 -6.16 6.56 -4.93
N THR A 125 -5.42 7.61 -5.24
CA THR A 125 -4.01 7.74 -4.88
C THR A 125 -3.90 8.37 -3.50
N VAL A 126 -2.82 8.06 -2.78
CA VAL A 126 -2.51 8.68 -1.49
C VAL A 126 -1.09 9.25 -1.59
N GLU A 127 -0.99 10.58 -1.54
CA GLU A 127 0.26 11.37 -1.63
C GLU A 127 1.14 11.04 -2.85
N GLY A 128 0.54 10.50 -3.93
CA GLY A 128 1.29 10.08 -5.10
C GLY A 128 2.24 8.89 -4.86
N ASP A 129 2.07 8.18 -3.74
CA ASP A 129 2.93 7.07 -3.30
C ASP A 129 2.20 5.73 -3.32
N LEU A 130 0.92 5.72 -2.93
CA LEU A 130 0.08 4.54 -2.87
C LEU A 130 -1.13 4.65 -3.80
N TRP A 131 -1.60 3.50 -4.27
CA TRP A 131 -2.90 3.34 -4.92
C TRP A 131 -3.76 2.45 -4.04
N VAL A 132 -4.89 2.98 -3.57
CA VAL A 132 -5.81 2.30 -2.68
C VAL A 132 -7.08 2.00 -3.45
N VAL A 133 -7.41 0.72 -3.57
CA VAL A 133 -8.56 0.21 -4.31
C VAL A 133 -9.63 -0.23 -3.34
N ASP A 134 -10.83 0.32 -3.48
CA ASP A 134 -12.01 -0.13 -2.76
C ASP A 134 -12.53 -1.43 -3.37
N ARG A 135 -12.48 -2.49 -2.58
CA ARG A 135 -12.82 -3.87 -2.95
C ARG A 135 -14.23 -4.26 -2.49
N SER A 136 -15.03 -3.32 -2.00
CA SER A 136 -16.39 -3.52 -1.46
C SER A 136 -17.43 -3.79 -2.57
N ILE A 137 -17.15 -4.79 -3.41
CA ILE A 137 -18.06 -5.31 -4.44
C ILE A 137 -19.20 -6.10 -3.80
N ASP A 138 -18.89 -6.83 -2.73
CA ASP A 138 -19.88 -7.47 -1.87
C ASP A 138 -20.33 -6.45 -0.80
N PRO A 139 -21.64 -6.11 -0.72
CA PRO A 139 -22.12 -5.15 0.27
C PRO A 139 -22.01 -5.65 1.71
N ASP A 140 -21.79 -6.95 1.92
CA ASP A 140 -21.68 -7.53 3.26
C ASP A 140 -20.25 -7.39 3.83
N VAL A 141 -19.26 -7.01 3.00
CA VAL A 141 -17.84 -6.88 3.40
C VAL A 141 -17.15 -5.71 2.71
N SER A 142 -16.77 -4.70 3.50
CA SER A 142 -15.91 -3.61 3.02
C SER A 142 -14.44 -3.86 3.31
N TRP A 143 -13.60 -3.70 2.29
CA TRP A 143 -12.16 -3.84 2.38
C TRP A 143 -11.44 -3.13 1.24
N TRP A 144 -10.14 -2.92 1.39
CA TRP A 144 -9.29 -2.22 0.44
C TRP A 144 -8.01 -2.98 0.18
N SER A 145 -7.53 -2.92 -1.07
CA SER A 145 -6.20 -3.37 -1.45
C SER A 145 -5.28 -2.18 -1.68
N VAL A 146 -4.09 -2.22 -1.07
CA VAL A 146 -3.10 -1.15 -1.13
C VAL A 146 -1.94 -1.58 -2.02
N TYR A 147 -1.59 -0.75 -3.01
CA TYR A 147 -0.50 -0.98 -3.96
C TYR A 147 0.51 0.17 -3.93
N LYS A 148 1.78 -0.15 -4.20
CA LYS A 148 2.82 0.86 -4.43
C LYS A 148 2.59 1.53 -5.78
N LEU A 149 2.36 2.84 -5.79
CA LEU A 149 2.10 3.59 -7.01
C LEU A 149 3.34 3.70 -7.92
N GLY A 150 4.56 3.48 -7.42
CA GLY A 150 5.75 3.50 -8.28
C GLY A 150 5.99 2.21 -9.09
N THR A 151 5.38 1.09 -8.68
CA THR A 151 5.69 -0.24 -9.23
C THR A 151 4.47 -1.10 -9.56
N GLY A 152 3.29 -0.73 -9.05
CA GLY A 152 2.08 -1.56 -9.13
C GLY A 152 2.13 -2.79 -8.21
N GLN A 153 3.15 -2.93 -7.36
CA GLN A 153 3.26 -4.05 -6.44
C GLN A 153 2.20 -3.94 -5.33
N HIS A 154 1.46 -5.03 -5.09
CA HIS A 154 0.59 -5.15 -3.91
C HIS A 154 1.41 -5.04 -2.63
N LEU A 155 0.90 -4.26 -1.67
CA LEU A 155 1.55 -4.01 -0.39
C LEU A 155 0.85 -4.79 0.72
N PHE A 156 -0.46 -4.59 0.90
CA PHE A 156 -1.31 -5.33 1.82
C PHE A 156 -2.80 -5.05 1.55
N ASP A 157 -3.67 -5.83 2.19
CA ASP A 157 -5.10 -5.61 2.25
C ASP A 157 -5.53 -5.14 3.65
N THR A 158 -6.63 -4.40 3.74
CA THR A 158 -7.18 -3.88 5.01
C THR A 158 -8.70 -3.89 5.00
N TYR A 159 -9.31 -4.24 6.13
CA TYR A 159 -10.76 -4.30 6.38
C TYR A 159 -11.24 -3.11 7.24
N VAL A 160 -10.39 -2.11 7.36
CA VAL A 160 -10.64 -0.81 7.98
C VAL A 160 -10.03 0.25 7.09
N ASP A 161 -10.50 1.49 7.21
CA ASP A 161 -9.91 2.63 6.51
C ASP A 161 -8.38 2.67 6.71
N LEU A 162 -7.65 2.93 5.62
CA LEU A 162 -6.21 3.06 5.65
C LEU A 162 -5.81 4.22 6.57
N LEU A 163 -5.20 3.90 7.71
CA LEU A 163 -4.72 4.91 8.64
C LEU A 163 -3.39 5.47 8.15
N ARG A 164 -3.35 6.76 7.84
CA ARG A 164 -2.13 7.50 7.49
C ARG A 164 -1.72 8.42 8.63
N PHE A 165 -0.43 8.42 8.96
CA PHE A 165 0.12 9.29 10.02
C PHE A 165 1.62 9.51 9.85
N SER A 166 2.17 10.44 10.64
CA SER A 166 3.62 10.58 10.77
C SER A 166 4.09 10.27 12.18
N ILE A 167 5.18 9.52 12.27
CA ILE A 167 5.83 9.14 13.54
C ILE A 167 6.79 10.21 14.08
N SER A 168 7.06 11.26 13.31
CA SER A 168 7.93 12.35 13.70
C SER A 168 7.34 13.68 13.24
N ARG A 169 7.38 14.68 14.13
CA ARG A 169 6.94 16.05 13.82
C ARG A 169 8.02 16.88 13.10
N GLU A 170 9.29 16.47 13.18
CA GLU A 170 10.43 17.24 12.66
C GLU A 170 10.82 16.83 11.24
N THR A 171 10.92 15.51 11.00
CA THR A 171 11.02 14.92 9.67
C THR A 171 9.72 14.19 9.36
N VAL A 172 9.01 14.59 8.30
CA VAL A 172 7.79 13.91 7.85
C VAL A 172 8.19 12.48 7.42
N ALA A 173 8.00 11.54 8.33
CA ALA A 173 8.17 10.12 8.08
C ALA A 173 6.76 9.50 8.04
N GLU A 174 6.19 9.39 6.84
CA GLU A 174 4.84 8.86 6.68
C GLU A 174 4.79 7.36 6.94
N ARG A 175 3.76 6.95 7.66
CA ARG A 175 3.45 5.56 7.96
C ARG A 175 1.99 5.32 7.69
N TYR A 176 1.72 4.07 7.34
CA TYR A 176 0.40 3.57 7.03
C TYR A 176 0.11 2.37 7.92
N ALA A 177 -1.14 2.23 8.34
CA ALA A 177 -1.58 1.05 9.04
C ALA A 177 -2.94 0.57 8.52
N GLY A 178 -3.09 -0.74 8.52
CA GLY A 178 -4.32 -1.43 8.14
C GLY A 178 -4.56 -2.62 9.04
N LEU A 179 -5.74 -3.22 8.93
CA LEU A 179 -6.11 -4.41 9.69
C LEU A 179 -6.62 -5.46 8.72
N ASP A 180 -5.86 -6.52 8.51
CA ASP A 180 -6.33 -7.66 7.74
C ASP A 180 -7.13 -8.59 8.65
N VAL A 181 -8.39 -8.84 8.29
CA VAL A 181 -9.25 -9.83 8.94
C VAL A 181 -9.33 -11.00 7.97
N PRO A 182 -8.66 -12.13 8.23
CA PRO A 182 -8.54 -13.18 7.21
C PRO A 182 -9.90 -13.80 6.90
N PRO A 183 -10.26 -14.02 5.62
CA PRO A 183 -11.45 -14.81 5.28
C PRO A 183 -11.23 -16.28 5.62
N ASP A 184 -12.31 -17.04 5.79
CA ASP A 184 -12.25 -18.46 6.21
C ASP A 184 -11.51 -19.34 5.18
N ASP A 185 -11.57 -18.96 3.91
CA ASP A 185 -10.93 -19.64 2.79
C ASP A 185 -9.50 -19.14 2.47
N THR A 186 -8.93 -18.28 3.32
CA THR A 186 -7.55 -17.75 3.16
C THR A 186 -6.54 -18.84 2.82
N SER A 187 -5.54 -18.55 1.98
CA SER A 187 -4.54 -19.57 1.58
C SER A 187 -3.48 -19.83 2.66
N ASP A 188 -3.22 -18.86 3.54
CA ASP A 188 -2.26 -19.02 4.65
C ASP A 188 -2.89 -19.83 5.78
N LEU A 189 -2.45 -21.08 5.92
CA LEU A 189 -2.97 -22.01 6.94
C LEU A 189 -2.79 -21.49 8.37
N ARG A 190 -1.81 -20.63 8.64
CA ARG A 190 -1.59 -20.04 9.97
C ARG A 190 -2.72 -19.09 10.35
N LEU A 191 -3.37 -18.48 9.36
CA LEU A 191 -4.51 -17.57 9.55
C LEU A 191 -5.85 -18.30 9.65
N LYS A 192 -5.88 -19.63 9.44
CA LYS A 192 -7.06 -20.48 9.65
C LYS A 192 -7.21 -20.95 11.10
N GLU A 193 -6.22 -20.68 11.95
CA GLU A 193 -6.24 -21.13 13.34
C GLU A 193 -7.42 -20.46 14.09
N PRO A 194 -8.26 -21.22 14.82
CA PRO A 194 -9.53 -20.71 15.38
C PRO A 194 -9.42 -19.55 16.38
N HIS A 195 -8.25 -19.31 16.97
CA HIS A 195 -8.01 -18.21 17.91
C HIS A 195 -7.58 -16.93 17.20
N VAL A 196 -7.30 -16.97 15.89
CA VAL A 196 -6.90 -15.79 15.09
C VAL A 196 -8.08 -14.87 14.87
N ILE A 197 -7.87 -13.59 15.18
CA ILE A 197 -8.85 -12.53 14.95
C ILE A 197 -8.48 -11.71 13.72
N ALA A 198 -7.25 -11.18 13.71
CA ALA A 198 -6.79 -10.24 12.69
C ALA A 198 -5.26 -10.14 12.67
N VAL A 199 -4.72 -9.52 11.63
CA VAL A 199 -3.33 -9.11 11.51
C VAL A 199 -3.28 -7.59 11.40
N LEU A 200 -2.71 -6.93 12.40
CA LEU A 200 -2.39 -5.50 12.30
C LEU A 200 -1.16 -5.34 11.41
N ILE A 201 -1.27 -4.50 10.38
CA ILE A 201 -0.20 -4.21 9.44
C ILE A 201 0.28 -2.78 9.69
N TYR A 202 1.59 -2.62 9.83
CA TYR A 202 2.27 -1.32 9.92
C TYR A 202 3.31 -1.22 8.80
N ALA A 203 3.21 -0.16 8.02
CA ALA A 203 3.93 -0.03 6.77
C ALA A 203 4.48 1.38 6.54
N SER A 204 5.46 1.43 5.67
CA SER A 204 5.87 2.63 4.94
C SER A 204 5.35 2.51 3.50
N ALA A 205 5.45 3.57 2.71
CA ALA A 205 5.11 3.49 1.28
C ALA A 205 5.97 2.45 0.53
N GLU A 206 7.17 2.16 1.02
CA GLU A 206 8.13 1.23 0.40
C GLU A 206 7.90 -0.24 0.75
N LYS A 207 7.37 -0.53 1.93
CA LYS A 207 7.23 -1.91 2.41
C LYS A 207 6.35 -1.97 3.66
N VAL A 208 5.78 -3.15 3.88
CA VAL A 208 5.33 -3.57 5.22
C VAL A 208 6.55 -3.62 6.14
N VAL A 209 6.49 -2.87 7.23
CA VAL A 209 7.54 -2.79 8.25
C VAL A 209 7.32 -3.89 9.28
N ARG A 210 6.06 -4.08 9.70
CA ARG A 210 5.67 -5.04 10.73
C ARG A 210 4.27 -5.57 10.49
N GLU A 211 4.09 -6.85 10.74
CA GLU A 211 2.79 -7.47 10.94
C GLU A 211 2.70 -8.00 12.37
N ALA A 212 1.55 -7.80 13.01
CA ALA A 212 1.27 -8.29 14.35
C ALA A 212 -0.02 -9.11 14.34
N LEU A 213 0.10 -10.41 14.63
CA LEU A 213 -1.03 -11.33 14.73
C LEU A 213 -1.74 -11.10 16.06
N ILE A 214 -3.05 -10.85 16.00
CA ILE A 214 -3.93 -10.68 17.15
C ILE A 214 -4.74 -11.97 17.32
N THR A 215 -4.62 -12.60 18.49
CA THR A 215 -5.35 -13.82 18.83
C THR A 215 -6.12 -13.69 20.15
N CYS A 216 -7.08 -14.59 20.38
CA CYS A 216 -7.77 -14.72 21.66
C CYS A 216 -7.90 -16.18 22.09
N ASP A 217 -7.57 -16.49 23.34
CA ASP A 217 -7.64 -17.83 23.93
C ASP A 217 -9.03 -18.47 23.86
N ASN A 218 -10.09 -17.66 23.76
CA ASN A 218 -11.46 -18.14 23.59
C ASN A 218 -11.85 -18.10 22.10
N GLN A 219 -12.04 -19.29 21.51
CA GLN A 219 -12.38 -19.46 20.09
C GLN A 219 -13.74 -18.87 19.70
N GLU A 220 -14.75 -18.95 20.57
CA GLU A 220 -16.06 -18.34 20.30
C GLU A 220 -15.93 -16.82 20.21
N ARG A 221 -15.16 -16.23 21.14
CA ARG A 221 -14.88 -14.80 21.14
C ARG A 221 -14.04 -14.38 19.93
N ALA A 222 -13.05 -15.19 19.54
CA ALA A 222 -12.25 -14.94 18.34
C ALA A 222 -13.10 -14.98 17.07
N THR A 223 -13.94 -16.00 16.92
CA THR A 223 -14.91 -16.15 15.82
C THR A 223 -15.82 -14.93 15.70
N VAL A 224 -16.41 -14.49 16.81
CA VAL A 224 -17.28 -13.29 16.83
C VAL A 224 -16.52 -12.05 16.34
N PHE A 225 -15.32 -11.80 16.84
CA PHE A 225 -14.52 -10.64 16.42
C PHE A 225 -13.96 -10.73 15.00
N ARG A 226 -13.95 -11.92 14.40
CA ARG A 226 -13.60 -12.17 12.99
C ARG A 226 -14.81 -12.11 12.05
N SER A 227 -16.04 -12.23 12.54
CA SER A 227 -17.27 -12.11 11.73
C SER A 227 -17.44 -10.74 11.07
N TYR A 228 -17.59 -10.69 9.74
CA TYR A 228 -17.86 -9.45 9.01
C TYR A 228 -19.25 -8.87 9.31
N ALA A 229 -20.22 -9.73 9.60
CA ALA A 229 -21.60 -9.31 9.90
C ALA A 229 -21.78 -8.84 11.35
N ASP A 230 -21.12 -9.51 12.29
CA ASP A 230 -21.42 -9.32 13.72
C ASP A 230 -20.49 -8.35 14.41
N SER A 231 -19.36 -7.99 13.79
CA SER A 231 -18.34 -7.16 14.42
C SER A 231 -17.96 -5.92 13.61
N THR A 232 -17.88 -4.79 14.29
CA THR A 232 -17.29 -3.56 13.77
C THR A 232 -15.84 -3.45 14.22
N ARG A 233 -14.94 -3.04 13.33
CA ARG A 233 -13.53 -2.79 13.64
C ARG A 233 -13.16 -1.36 13.36
N GLN A 234 -12.28 -0.83 14.19
CA GLN A 234 -11.72 0.50 13.99
C GLN A 234 -10.23 0.47 14.29
N LEU A 235 -9.47 1.19 13.47
CA LEU A 235 -8.04 1.43 13.66
C LEU A 235 -7.81 2.93 13.80
N SER A 236 -7.08 3.32 14.84
CA SER A 236 -6.81 4.73 15.14
C SER A 236 -5.40 4.92 15.69
N LEU A 237 -4.85 6.10 15.47
CA LEU A 237 -3.65 6.57 16.15
C LEU A 237 -4.06 7.27 17.44
N VAL A 238 -3.44 6.90 18.56
CA VAL A 238 -3.63 7.57 19.84
C VAL A 238 -2.33 8.11 20.38
N GLU A 239 -2.37 9.32 20.94
CA GLU A 239 -1.24 9.87 21.70
C GLU A 239 -1.22 9.25 23.11
N ARG A 240 -0.01 8.93 23.56
CA ARG A 240 0.31 8.43 24.90
C ARG A 240 1.13 9.47 25.66
N ALA A 241 1.35 9.21 26.94
CA ALA A 241 2.18 10.05 27.79
C ALA A 241 3.56 10.31 27.13
N ALA A 242 4.13 11.47 27.42
CA ALA A 242 5.42 11.91 26.88
C ALA A 242 5.50 11.97 25.34
N GLY A 243 4.36 12.15 24.65
CA GLY A 243 4.32 12.31 23.20
C GLY A 243 4.55 11.03 22.40
N GLN A 244 4.52 9.88 23.06
CA GLN A 244 4.55 8.58 22.39
C GLN A 244 3.24 8.36 21.62
N GLN A 245 3.27 7.55 20.57
CA GLN A 245 2.09 7.19 19.79
C GLN A 245 1.82 5.69 19.90
N ALA A 246 0.57 5.28 19.75
CA ALA A 246 0.18 3.88 19.66
C ALA A 246 -0.90 3.68 18.59
N LEU A 247 -0.89 2.50 17.98
CA LEU A 247 -1.99 2.03 17.16
C LEU A 247 -3.01 1.34 18.05
N LYS A 248 -4.24 1.83 18.02
CA LYS A 248 -5.37 1.27 18.76
C LYS A 248 -6.34 0.61 17.79
N VAL A 249 -6.57 -0.69 18.01
CA VAL A 249 -7.59 -1.50 17.34
C VAL A 249 -8.74 -1.73 18.30
N SER A 250 -9.96 -1.39 17.86
CA SER A 250 -11.19 -1.70 18.58
C SER A 250 -11.95 -2.79 17.83
N PHE A 251 -12.26 -3.90 18.49
CA PHE A 251 -13.18 -4.92 18.01
C PHE A 251 -14.48 -4.79 18.80
N ILE A 252 -15.58 -4.47 18.12
CA ILE A 252 -16.88 -4.21 18.74
C ILE A 252 -17.81 -5.32 18.27
N ASN A 253 -18.22 -6.20 19.17
CA ASN A 253 -19.28 -7.15 18.88
C ASN A 253 -20.63 -6.39 18.94
N ASN A 254 -21.33 -6.33 17.81
CA ASN A 254 -22.54 -5.54 17.64
C ASN A 254 -23.75 -6.13 18.41
N TYR A 255 -23.68 -7.39 18.87
CA TYR A 255 -24.74 -8.06 19.62
C TYR A 255 -24.20 -9.07 20.65
N PRO A 256 -24.66 -9.10 21.92
CA PRO A 256 -25.80 -8.40 22.51
C PRO A 256 -25.48 -6.97 22.98
N SER A 257 -26.51 -6.22 23.40
CA SER A 257 -26.37 -4.90 24.03
C SER A 257 -26.25 -5.01 25.57
N PRO A 258 -25.30 -4.31 26.22
CA PRO A 258 -24.34 -3.39 25.63
C PRO A 258 -23.22 -4.12 24.87
N ALA A 259 -22.77 -3.50 23.78
CA ALA A 259 -21.77 -4.06 22.87
C ALA A 259 -20.50 -4.46 23.64
N ASN A 260 -20.05 -5.70 23.40
CA ASN A 260 -18.81 -6.19 23.98
C ASN A 260 -17.62 -5.70 23.15
N THR A 261 -16.80 -4.81 23.72
CA THR A 261 -15.66 -4.21 23.03
C THR A 261 -14.34 -4.76 23.56
N ALA A 262 -13.47 -5.22 22.66
CA ALA A 262 -12.07 -5.52 22.95
C ALA A 262 -11.17 -4.43 22.36
N LEU A 263 -10.26 -3.90 23.17
CA LEU A 263 -9.32 -2.85 22.77
C LEU A 263 -7.89 -3.37 22.83
N VAL A 264 -7.20 -3.38 21.69
CA VAL A 264 -5.78 -3.71 21.58
C VAL A 264 -5.03 -2.42 21.26
N SER A 265 -4.00 -2.09 22.04
CA SER A 265 -3.19 -0.88 21.83
C SER A 265 -1.72 -1.22 21.80
N ILE A 266 -1.07 -1.01 20.66
CA ILE A 266 0.32 -1.37 20.41
C ILE A 266 1.13 -0.08 20.23
N PRO A 267 2.03 0.26 21.19
CA PRO A 267 2.87 1.45 21.06
C PRO A 267 3.81 1.38 19.87
N ILE A 268 4.15 2.55 19.34
CA ILE A 268 5.14 2.74 18.29
C ILE A 268 6.43 3.20 18.97
N ALA A 269 7.51 2.46 18.78
CA ALA A 269 8.82 2.80 19.30
C ALA A 269 9.81 3.00 18.15
N LYS A 270 10.34 4.22 18.04
CA LYS A 270 11.20 4.65 16.93
C LYS A 270 10.45 4.52 15.59
N ASP A 271 10.73 3.45 14.84
CA ASP A 271 10.22 3.22 13.49
C ASP A 271 9.55 1.83 13.35
N ASP A 272 9.10 1.25 14.46
CA ASP A 272 8.49 -0.09 14.49
C ASP A 272 7.42 -0.17 15.60
N LEU A 273 6.61 -1.23 15.56
CA LEU A 273 5.67 -1.55 16.63
C LEU A 273 6.39 -2.23 17.79
N ASP A 274 6.12 -1.74 18.99
CA ASP A 274 6.62 -2.32 20.24
C ASP A 274 5.62 -3.34 20.79
N LEU A 275 5.69 -4.56 20.25
CA LEU A 275 4.79 -5.64 20.61
C LEU A 275 4.97 -6.11 22.06
N ALA A 276 6.15 -5.90 22.65
CA ALA A 276 6.44 -6.29 24.02
C ALA A 276 5.67 -5.43 25.05
N HIS A 277 5.31 -4.21 24.68
CA HIS A 277 4.51 -3.29 25.49
C HIS A 277 3.09 -3.11 24.95
N ALA A 278 2.59 -4.08 24.18
CA ALA A 278 1.20 -4.12 23.74
C ALA A 278 0.27 -4.25 24.95
N GLU A 279 -0.74 -3.38 25.01
CA GLU A 279 -1.83 -3.45 25.98
C GLU A 279 -3.00 -4.17 25.33
N VAL A 280 -3.36 -5.33 25.89
CA VAL A 280 -4.40 -6.21 25.33
C VAL A 280 -5.39 -6.61 26.43
N PRO A 281 -6.66 -6.90 26.10
CA PRO A 281 -7.62 -7.39 27.07
C PRO A 281 -7.21 -8.77 27.60
N ALA A 282 -7.79 -9.19 28.73
CA ALA A 282 -7.56 -10.54 29.24
C ALA A 282 -7.89 -11.61 28.18
N GLY A 283 -6.98 -12.58 28.03
CA GLY A 283 -7.07 -13.67 27.07
C GLY A 283 -6.77 -13.28 25.62
N PHE A 284 -6.28 -12.07 25.35
CA PHE A 284 -5.79 -11.67 24.03
C PHE A 284 -4.27 -11.72 23.99
N HIS A 285 -3.74 -12.00 22.81
CA HIS A 285 -2.30 -11.96 22.55
C HIS A 285 -1.98 -11.20 21.28
N VAL A 286 -0.80 -10.58 21.26
CA VAL A 286 -0.23 -9.92 20.09
C VAL A 286 1.17 -10.49 19.89
N THR A 287 1.44 -11.02 18.71
CA THR A 287 2.75 -11.61 18.38
C THR A 287 3.23 -11.14 17.02
N SER A 288 4.55 -11.16 16.79
CA SER A 288 5.07 -10.83 15.46
C SER A 288 4.59 -11.87 14.46
N PHE A 289 4.11 -11.39 13.31
CA PHE A 289 3.73 -12.23 12.20
C PHE A 289 4.59 -11.92 10.98
N ARG A 290 4.67 -12.87 10.05
CA ARG A 290 5.33 -12.68 8.77
C ARG A 290 4.73 -13.65 7.77
N ARG A 291 4.06 -13.11 6.75
CA ARG A 291 3.56 -13.89 5.61
C ARG A 291 4.70 -14.58 4.86
#